data_AF-A0A2V5PPZ1-F1
#
_entry.id   AF-A0A2V5PPZ1-F1
#
_cell.length_a   1.000
_cell.length_b   1.000
_cell.length_c   1.000
_cell.angle_alpha   90.00
_cell.angle_beta   90.00
_cell.angle_gamma   90.00
#
_symmetry.space_group_name_H-M   'P 1'
#
loop_
_entity.id
_entity.type
_entity.pdbx_description
1 polymer ?
#
loop_
_entity_poly.entity_id
_entity_poly.type
_entity_poly.pdbx_seq_one_letter_code
_entity_poly.pdbx_strand_id
1 'polypeptide(L)'
;MNHVARSVWRQGGPQLDSVRTAGSKLLLLVVAGWAMPLAGAEPAAAPAASCVLLEKEGAVEVQRKRATAFVAAQVNDRFQPGDLVKTGLRSRAVLRWSETSMVRLDQATTTELQAPTKPGAKPELNLRSGRSYFFNRDKPTELRFRTPVASGAILGTEFELAVADDGRTVLSLLDGEVELSNAQGAAKLKSGEQGTVEPGKAPTKTALIDAINVIQWVLYYPAVVDPEELGLSEQEKETFKDSLKAYREGDLLAALNSYSEGRTPASDAERLLHAALLLAAGRVEQTETDLKALTKPSPVADALREVIVAVKHQTPASTTQPTTGSEWVARSYYLQSRADLGGALKAAREAASKSPRFGAAWVRVAELEFGFGRTADSLAALDKGLDLSPRNAEGLALKGF
;
A
#
# COMPACT_ATOMS: atom_id res chain seq x y z
N MET A 1 1.20 -6.05 -24.49
CA MET A 1 0.20 -5.51 -23.54
C MET A 1 0.84 -4.46 -22.62
N ASN A 2 1.52 -3.46 -23.19
CA ASN A 2 2.47 -2.60 -22.46
C ASN A 2 2.23 -1.09 -22.67
N HIS A 3 1.00 -0.66 -22.96
CA HIS A 3 0.75 0.72 -23.41
C HIS A 3 -0.43 1.48 -22.78
N VAL A 4 -1.14 0.92 -21.79
CA VAL A 4 -2.32 1.60 -21.21
C VAL A 4 -2.01 2.37 -19.92
N ALA A 5 -0.87 2.15 -19.27
CA ALA A 5 -0.54 2.80 -17.99
C ALA A 5 0.25 4.13 -18.10
N ARG A 6 0.43 4.71 -19.29
CA ARG A 6 1.38 5.84 -19.51
C ARG A 6 0.78 7.24 -19.70
N SER A 7 -0.53 7.46 -19.59
CA SER A 7 -1.12 8.72 -20.12
C SER A 7 -1.90 9.62 -19.14
N VAL A 8 -1.74 9.53 -17.81
CA VAL A 8 -2.58 10.35 -16.89
C VAL A 8 -1.82 11.46 -16.13
N TRP A 9 -0.50 11.60 -16.26
CA TRP A 9 0.23 12.61 -15.50
C TRP A 9 1.23 13.42 -16.35
N ARG A 10 0.72 14.23 -17.27
CA ARG A 10 1.46 15.34 -17.88
C ARG A 10 0.52 16.48 -18.24
N GLN A 11 0.59 17.56 -17.45
CA GLN A 11 0.37 18.98 -17.74
C GLN A 11 0.09 19.64 -16.38
N GLY A 12 0.72 20.71 -15.92
CA GLY A 12 1.62 21.70 -16.49
C GLY A 12 1.42 22.96 -15.62
N GLY A 13 2.40 23.32 -14.77
CA GLY A 13 2.34 24.52 -13.94
C GLY A 13 3.42 25.52 -14.38
N PRO A 14 3.09 26.78 -14.69
CA PRO A 14 4.07 27.74 -15.19
C PRO A 14 4.92 28.37 -14.06
N GLN A 15 6.13 28.68 -14.49
CA GLN A 15 7.29 29.23 -13.80
C GLN A 15 7.07 30.73 -13.51
N LEU A 16 7.33 31.18 -12.28
CA LEU A 16 7.27 32.60 -11.92
C LEU A 16 8.60 33.29 -12.25
N ASP A 17 8.54 34.24 -13.18
CA ASP A 17 9.65 35.13 -13.55
C ASP A 17 9.90 36.21 -12.49
N SER A 18 11.17 36.39 -12.11
CA SER A 18 11.64 37.44 -11.22
C SER A 18 11.72 38.80 -11.93
N VAL A 19 11.03 39.80 -11.39
CA VAL A 19 11.12 41.21 -11.81
C VAL A 19 12.38 41.87 -11.23
N ARG A 20 13.22 42.42 -12.12
CA ARG A 20 14.30 43.36 -11.77
C ARG A 20 13.70 44.74 -11.47
N THR A 21 14.10 45.36 -10.36
CA THR A 21 14.05 46.81 -10.19
C THR A 21 15.31 47.31 -9.49
N ALA A 22 15.76 48.48 -9.91
CA ALA A 22 17.03 49.10 -9.60
C ALA A 22 16.89 50.17 -8.50
N GLY A 23 18.00 50.44 -7.81
CA GLY A 23 18.36 51.78 -7.33
C GLY A 23 18.20 52.03 -5.83
N SER A 24 19.31 52.11 -5.11
CA SER A 24 19.89 53.41 -4.69
C SER A 24 21.01 53.23 -3.67
N LYS A 25 22.03 54.09 -3.82
CA LYS A 25 23.27 54.14 -3.05
C LYS A 25 23.00 54.62 -1.62
N LEU A 26 23.64 54.00 -0.64
CA LEU A 26 24.06 54.71 0.58
C LEU A 26 25.43 54.21 1.02
N LEU A 27 26.35 55.15 1.12
CA LEU A 27 27.75 54.98 1.50
C LEU A 27 27.84 55.09 3.03
N LEU A 28 28.39 54.09 3.72
CA LEU A 28 28.85 54.23 5.10
C LEU A 28 30.16 53.46 5.29
N LEU A 29 31.21 54.25 5.51
CA LEU A 29 32.60 53.91 5.79
C LEU A 29 32.75 53.57 7.28
N VAL A 30 33.13 52.33 7.66
CA VAL A 30 33.74 52.06 8.98
C VAL A 30 34.72 50.87 8.90
N VAL A 31 36.00 51.21 9.09
CA VAL A 31 37.13 50.48 9.72
C VAL A 31 37.41 49.02 9.32
N ALA A 32 38.53 48.86 8.61
CA ALA A 32 39.19 47.57 8.37
C ALA A 32 39.85 47.03 9.65
N GLY A 33 39.24 46.00 10.25
CA GLY A 33 39.88 45.09 11.19
C GLY A 33 40.23 43.79 10.48
N TRP A 34 41.52 43.47 10.38
CA TRP A 34 41.97 42.15 9.92
C TRP A 34 41.62 41.10 10.99
N ALA A 35 40.49 40.42 10.81
CA ALA A 35 40.21 39.17 11.51
C ALA A 35 40.63 38.03 10.58
N MET A 36 41.65 37.27 10.94
CA MET A 36 41.92 35.99 10.28
C MET A 36 40.71 35.08 10.48
N PRO A 37 40.08 34.54 9.42
CA PRO A 37 39.05 33.55 9.60
C PRO A 37 39.73 32.28 10.11
N LEU A 38 39.47 31.94 11.38
CA LEU A 38 39.60 30.56 11.82
C LEU A 38 38.65 29.76 10.93
N ALA A 39 39.23 29.00 10.00
CA ALA A 39 38.51 28.00 9.23
C ALA A 39 38.00 26.94 10.21
N GLY A 40 36.84 27.21 10.82
CA GLY A 40 36.02 26.19 11.42
C GLY A 40 35.64 25.26 10.29
N ALA A 41 36.16 24.02 10.31
CA ALA A 41 35.65 22.98 9.46
C ALA A 41 34.15 22.85 9.74
N GLU A 42 33.34 23.31 8.80
CA GLU A 42 31.90 23.09 8.81
C GLU A 42 31.72 21.56 8.91
N PRO A 43 31.03 21.05 9.94
CA PRO A 43 30.84 19.62 10.07
C PRO A 43 30.21 19.13 8.77
N ALA A 44 30.95 18.29 8.03
CA ALA A 44 30.50 17.74 6.77
C ALA A 44 29.06 17.25 6.96
N ALA A 45 28.13 17.82 6.20
CA ALA A 45 26.73 17.48 6.29
C ALA A 45 26.62 15.95 6.27
N ALA A 46 26.09 15.37 7.37
CA ALA A 46 25.88 13.94 7.44
C ALA A 46 25.11 13.53 6.18
N PRO A 47 25.55 12.48 5.45
CA PRO A 47 24.91 12.10 4.21
C PRO A 47 23.40 11.94 4.47
N ALA A 48 22.59 12.60 3.64
CA ALA A 48 21.15 12.60 3.79
C ALA A 48 20.67 11.16 3.98
N ALA A 49 19.97 10.89 5.07
CA ALA A 49 19.50 9.55 5.39
C ALA A 49 18.73 8.99 4.19
N SER A 50 19.28 7.94 3.57
CA SER A 50 18.75 7.42 2.31
C SER A 50 17.39 6.74 2.48
N CYS A 51 17.09 6.29 3.71
CA CYS A 51 15.88 5.56 4.04
C CYS A 51 14.98 6.31 5.03
N VAL A 52 13.70 6.51 4.69
CA VAL A 52 12.71 7.23 5.52
C VAL A 52 11.39 6.48 5.57
N LEU A 53 10.75 6.38 6.74
CA LEU A 53 9.38 5.87 6.88
C LEU A 53 8.38 6.90 6.34
N LEU A 54 7.71 6.60 5.22
CA LEU A 54 6.71 7.50 4.62
C LEU A 54 5.31 7.23 5.16
N GLU A 55 4.94 5.96 5.27
CA GLU A 55 3.59 5.53 5.64
C GLU A 55 3.68 4.37 6.61
N LYS A 56 2.74 4.32 7.56
CA LYS A 56 2.60 3.19 8.47
C LYS A 56 1.13 2.91 8.75
N GLU A 57 0.79 1.64 8.84
CA GLU A 57 -0.51 1.14 9.24
C GLU A 57 -0.31 0.12 10.36
N GLY A 58 -1.13 0.19 11.41
CA GLY A 58 -0.98 -0.69 12.57
C GLY A 58 0.32 -0.47 13.36
N ALA A 59 0.85 -1.56 13.90
CA ALA A 59 2.05 -1.60 14.71
C ALA A 59 3.31 -1.67 13.81
N VAL A 60 4.05 -0.58 13.78
CA VAL A 60 5.37 -0.51 13.14
C VAL A 60 6.37 -0.05 14.18
N GLU A 61 7.44 -0.80 14.33
CA GLU A 61 8.45 -0.60 15.35
C GLU A 61 9.84 -0.49 14.73
N VAL A 62 10.71 0.26 15.38
CA VAL A 62 12.12 0.44 15.00
C VAL A 62 13.03 0.02 16.15
N GLN A 63 14.11 -0.67 15.82
CA GLN A 63 15.23 -0.90 16.72
C GLN A 63 16.45 -0.20 16.13
N ARG A 64 16.97 0.80 16.85
CA ARG A 64 18.16 1.53 16.42
C ARG A 64 19.40 0.66 16.55
N LYS A 65 20.40 0.91 15.71
CA LYS A 65 21.71 0.25 15.80
C LYS A 65 22.25 0.34 17.23
N ARG A 66 22.61 -0.82 17.82
CA ARG A 66 23.09 -1.01 19.21
C ARG A 66 22.02 -0.90 20.31
N ALA A 67 20.78 -0.53 20.00
CA ALA A 67 19.67 -0.68 20.93
C ALA A 67 19.26 -2.16 21.00
N THR A 68 18.68 -2.58 22.12
CA THR A 68 18.14 -3.94 22.31
C THR A 68 16.62 -3.99 22.22
N ALA A 69 15.94 -2.86 22.45
CA ALA A 69 14.49 -2.76 22.43
C ALA A 69 13.97 -2.19 21.11
N PHE A 70 12.81 -2.71 20.68
CA PHE A 70 11.97 -2.10 19.67
C PHE A 70 11.13 -0.98 20.29
N VAL A 71 10.97 0.13 19.57
CA VAL A 71 10.10 1.24 19.95
C VAL A 71 9.16 1.59 18.80
N ALA A 72 7.99 2.15 19.09
CA ALA A 72 7.03 2.54 18.06
C ALA A 72 7.63 3.56 17.08
N ALA A 73 7.60 3.25 15.79
CA ALA A 73 8.10 4.10 14.73
C ALA A 73 7.13 5.26 14.42
N GLN A 74 7.70 6.39 14.00
CA GLN A 74 6.97 7.58 13.60
C GLN A 74 7.15 7.84 12.10
N VAL A 75 6.10 8.36 11.46
CA VAL A 75 6.22 8.84 10.07
C VAL A 75 7.32 9.90 10.02
N ASN A 76 8.13 9.86 8.97
CA ASN A 76 9.38 10.61 8.77
C ASN A 76 10.58 10.14 9.61
N ASP A 77 10.49 9.02 10.33
CA ASP A 77 11.67 8.39 10.92
C ASP A 77 12.72 8.11 9.85
N ARG A 78 13.95 8.57 10.10
CA ARG A 78 15.11 8.38 9.22
C ARG A 78 15.91 7.19 9.71
N PHE A 79 16.17 6.22 8.84
CA PHE A 79 16.90 5.00 9.18
C PHE A 79 18.37 5.11 8.78
N GLN A 80 19.22 4.56 9.65
CA GLN A 80 20.66 4.46 9.43
C GLN A 80 21.09 3.01 9.22
N PRO A 81 22.22 2.75 8.54
CA PRO A 81 22.74 1.39 8.42
C PRO A 81 22.95 0.68 9.77
N GLY A 82 22.22 -0.41 9.96
CA GLY A 82 22.12 -1.22 11.18
C GLY A 82 20.81 -1.05 11.96
N ASP A 83 19.93 -0.14 11.55
CA ASP A 83 18.58 -0.03 12.10
C ASP A 83 17.69 -1.16 11.55
N LEU A 84 16.80 -1.68 12.40
CA LEU A 84 15.76 -2.64 12.03
C LEU A 84 14.40 -1.99 12.04
N VAL A 85 13.56 -2.38 11.07
CA VAL A 85 12.14 -2.06 11.01
C VAL A 85 11.36 -3.35 11.12
N LYS A 86 10.32 -3.34 11.96
CA LYS A 86 9.43 -4.47 12.17
C LYS A 86 7.99 -4.03 12.00
N THR A 87 7.20 -4.82 11.28
CA THR A 87 5.74 -4.69 11.21
C THR A 87 5.08 -5.82 12.00
N GLY A 88 4.03 -5.48 12.75
CA GLY A 88 3.20 -6.44 13.47
C GLY A 88 2.22 -7.18 12.56
N LEU A 89 1.31 -7.96 13.15
CA LEU A 89 0.13 -8.47 12.45
C LEU A 89 -0.79 -7.31 12.05
N ARG A 90 -1.53 -7.48 10.94
CA ARG A 90 -2.44 -6.45 10.39
C ARG A 90 -1.78 -5.07 10.17
N SER A 91 -0.45 -5.05 10.03
CA SER A 91 0.36 -3.84 9.92
C SER A 91 1.05 -3.78 8.56
N ARG A 92 1.39 -2.57 8.11
CA ARG A 92 2.15 -2.31 6.87
C ARG A 92 3.04 -1.08 7.06
N ALA A 93 4.13 -1.01 6.30
CA ALA A 93 5.00 0.15 6.26
C ALA A 93 5.47 0.45 4.85
N VAL A 94 5.67 1.73 4.53
CA VAL A 94 6.30 2.17 3.28
C VAL A 94 7.57 2.94 3.60
N LEU A 95 8.69 2.41 3.13
CA LEU A 95 10.00 3.03 3.25
C LEU A 95 10.37 3.66 1.91
N ARG A 96 10.74 4.94 1.91
CA ARG A 96 11.48 5.53 0.80
C ARG A 96 12.92 5.08 0.94
N TRP A 97 13.33 4.09 0.16
CA TRP A 97 14.67 3.48 0.24
C TRP A 97 15.76 4.33 -0.41
N SER A 98 15.37 5.08 -1.45
CA SER A 98 16.15 6.16 -2.08
C SER A 98 15.18 7.14 -2.74
N GLU A 99 15.69 8.23 -3.33
CA GLU A 99 14.84 9.25 -3.98
C GLU A 99 13.80 8.67 -4.96
N THR A 100 14.16 7.61 -5.67
CA THR A 100 13.31 7.03 -6.74
C THR A 100 12.76 5.65 -6.37
N SER A 101 13.12 5.10 -5.22
CA SER A 101 12.84 3.71 -4.84
C SER A 101 12.03 3.62 -3.56
N MET A 102 10.96 2.82 -3.58
CA MET A 102 10.12 2.52 -2.43
C MET A 102 10.18 1.04 -2.09
N VAL A 103 10.19 0.73 -0.80
CA VAL A 103 10.04 -0.62 -0.25
C VAL A 103 8.78 -0.63 0.62
N ARG A 104 7.81 -1.46 0.25
CA ARG A 104 6.66 -1.77 1.09
C ARG A 104 6.95 -3.00 1.91
N LEU A 105 6.56 -3.00 3.17
CA LEU A 105 6.67 -4.12 4.10
C LEU A 105 5.26 -4.61 4.44
N ASP A 106 5.02 -5.90 4.30
CA ASP A 106 3.77 -6.55 4.72
C ASP A 106 3.78 -6.78 6.24
N GLN A 107 2.76 -7.41 6.83
CA GLN A 107 2.77 -7.84 8.22
C GLN A 107 3.89 -8.82 8.55
N ALA A 108 4.18 -8.95 9.84
CA ALA A 108 5.14 -9.90 10.40
C ALA A 108 6.52 -9.83 9.71
N THR A 109 6.88 -8.64 9.22
CA THR A 109 8.07 -8.43 8.41
C THR A 109 9.14 -7.77 9.27
N THR A 110 10.33 -8.36 9.27
CA THR A 110 11.51 -7.75 9.89
C THR A 110 12.56 -7.50 8.82
N THR A 111 12.96 -6.25 8.66
CA THR A 111 14.02 -5.86 7.74
C THR A 111 15.08 -5.01 8.44
N GLU A 112 16.31 -5.13 7.97
CA GLU A 112 17.44 -4.33 8.43
C GLU A 112 18.03 -3.57 7.24
N LEU A 113 18.31 -2.30 7.46
CA LEU A 113 19.07 -1.48 6.51
C LEU A 113 20.55 -1.81 6.67
N GLN A 114 21.14 -2.60 5.78
CA GLN A 114 22.56 -2.97 5.89
C GLN A 114 23.47 -1.93 5.24
N ALA A 115 24.65 -1.77 5.84
CA ALA A 115 25.69 -0.92 5.28
C ALA A 115 26.10 -1.45 3.89
N PRO A 116 26.38 -0.54 2.93
CA PRO A 116 26.86 -0.94 1.63
C PRO A 116 28.18 -1.72 1.74
N THR A 117 28.38 -2.69 0.85
CA THR A 117 29.62 -3.48 0.78
C THR A 117 30.84 -2.68 0.33
N LYS A 118 30.63 -1.51 -0.28
CA LYS A 118 31.68 -0.57 -0.71
C LYS A 118 31.31 0.85 -0.29
N PRO A 119 32.29 1.69 0.11
CA PRO A 119 32.04 3.12 0.34
C PRO A 119 31.37 3.78 -0.87
N GLY A 120 30.30 4.55 -0.63
CA GLY A 120 29.55 5.23 -1.69
C GLY A 120 28.50 4.39 -2.42
N ALA A 121 28.39 3.08 -2.15
CA ALA A 121 27.31 2.25 -2.71
C ALA A 121 25.99 2.47 -1.94
N LYS A 122 24.88 2.04 -2.55
CA LYS A 122 23.55 2.05 -1.91
C LYS A 122 23.48 1.01 -0.80
N PRO A 123 22.73 1.27 0.29
CA PRO A 123 22.53 0.28 1.35
C PRO A 123 21.83 -0.98 0.83
N GLU A 124 22.13 -2.10 1.48
CA GLU A 124 21.59 -3.43 1.15
C GLU A 124 20.32 -3.69 1.97
N LEU A 125 19.29 -4.25 1.32
CA LEU A 125 18.05 -4.66 1.98
C LEU A 125 18.25 -6.04 2.60
N ASN A 126 18.33 -6.14 3.91
CA ASN A 126 18.34 -7.43 4.59
C ASN A 126 16.93 -7.78 5.07
N LEU A 127 16.24 -8.68 4.38
CA LEU A 127 14.92 -9.18 4.77
C LEU A 127 15.10 -10.43 5.62
N ARG A 128 14.74 -10.35 6.91
CA ARG A 128 14.93 -11.45 7.86
C ARG A 128 13.73 -12.39 7.93
N SER A 129 12.52 -11.84 7.79
CA SER A 129 11.25 -12.56 7.80
C SER A 129 10.17 -11.74 7.10
N GLY A 130 9.10 -12.39 6.66
CA GLY A 130 7.92 -11.73 6.08
C GLY A 130 8.12 -11.38 4.62
N ARG A 131 7.49 -10.30 4.16
CA ARG A 131 7.40 -9.96 2.73
C ARG A 131 7.70 -8.50 2.48
N SER A 132 8.41 -8.24 1.39
CA SER A 132 8.70 -6.89 0.93
C SER A 132 8.47 -6.75 -0.56
N TYR A 133 7.94 -5.61 -0.97
CA TYR A 133 7.74 -5.27 -2.37
C TYR A 133 8.53 -4.01 -2.71
N PHE A 134 9.35 -4.10 -3.75
CA PHE A 134 10.20 -3.01 -4.20
C PHE A 134 9.68 -2.45 -5.53
N PHE A 135 9.66 -1.12 -5.62
CA PHE A 135 9.32 -0.42 -6.85
C PHE A 135 10.20 0.81 -7.05
N ASN A 136 10.76 0.96 -8.25
CA ASN A 136 11.50 2.15 -8.68
C ASN A 136 10.80 2.81 -9.88
N ARG A 137 10.59 4.13 -9.81
CA ARG A 137 9.85 4.92 -10.80
C ARG A 137 10.67 5.35 -12.02
N ASP A 138 12.00 5.26 -11.95
CA ASP A 138 12.91 5.78 -12.97
C ASP A 138 13.66 4.66 -13.70
N LYS A 139 14.96 4.83 -13.91
CA LYS A 139 15.82 3.86 -14.58
C LYS A 139 16.08 2.67 -13.67
N PRO A 140 16.31 1.47 -14.24
CA PRO A 140 16.77 0.32 -13.49
C PRO A 140 17.92 0.72 -12.56
N THR A 141 17.74 0.41 -11.28
CA THR A 141 18.80 0.60 -10.29
C THR A 141 19.28 -0.76 -9.85
N GLU A 142 20.56 -0.84 -9.49
CA GLU A 142 21.02 -1.96 -8.69
C GLU A 142 20.42 -1.81 -7.28
N LEU A 143 19.74 -2.87 -6.82
CA LEU A 143 19.42 -3.08 -5.42
C LEU A 143 20.02 -4.41 -4.98
N ARG A 144 20.85 -4.35 -3.94
CA ARG A 144 21.35 -5.55 -3.27
C ARG A 144 20.39 -5.96 -2.17
N PHE A 145 20.16 -7.25 -2.04
CA PHE A 145 19.39 -7.81 -0.95
C PHE A 145 20.06 -9.05 -0.36
N ARG A 146 19.68 -9.32 0.89
CA ARG A 146 20.02 -10.54 1.62
C ARG A 146 18.79 -11.08 2.32
N THR A 147 18.76 -12.39 2.42
CA THR A 147 17.84 -13.18 3.23
C THR A 147 18.65 -14.23 4.00
N PRO A 148 18.07 -14.98 4.94
CA PRO A 148 18.79 -16.02 5.67
C PRO A 148 19.47 -17.06 4.78
N VAL A 149 18.88 -17.38 3.62
CA VAL A 149 19.33 -18.50 2.76
C VAL A 149 19.82 -18.07 1.37
N ALA A 150 19.71 -16.79 1.02
CA ALA A 150 20.07 -16.29 -0.31
C ALA A 150 20.44 -14.81 -0.32
N SER A 151 21.20 -14.40 -1.33
CA SER A 151 21.49 -13.00 -1.64
C SER A 151 21.45 -12.76 -3.15
N GLY A 152 21.28 -11.50 -3.55
CA GLY A 152 21.31 -11.13 -4.95
C GLY A 152 21.48 -9.63 -5.16
N ALA A 153 21.84 -9.26 -6.38
CA ALA A 153 21.86 -7.88 -6.85
C ALA A 153 20.88 -7.78 -8.02
N ILE A 154 19.73 -7.16 -7.78
CA ILE A 154 18.67 -7.00 -8.78
C ILE A 154 19.01 -5.74 -9.57
N LEU A 155 19.08 -5.88 -10.89
CA LEU A 155 19.10 -4.77 -11.82
C LEU A 155 17.72 -4.69 -12.46
N GLY A 156 16.86 -3.80 -11.96
CA GLY A 156 15.47 -3.77 -12.37
C GLY A 156 14.68 -2.67 -11.71
N THR A 157 13.36 -2.71 -11.90
CA THR A 157 12.44 -1.72 -11.30
C THR A 157 11.40 -2.33 -10.38
N GLU A 158 11.13 -3.63 -10.42
CA GLU A 158 9.97 -4.20 -9.70
C GLU A 158 10.15 -5.68 -9.32
N PHE A 159 10.00 -5.99 -8.03
CA PHE A 159 10.03 -7.36 -7.53
C PHE A 159 9.38 -7.48 -6.15
N GLU A 160 9.01 -8.70 -5.79
CA GLU A 160 8.61 -9.08 -4.43
C GLU A 160 9.62 -10.09 -3.87
N LEU A 161 10.02 -9.89 -2.61
CA LEU A 161 10.92 -10.76 -1.87
C LEU A 161 10.23 -11.20 -0.58
N ALA A 162 10.14 -12.51 -0.38
CA ALA A 162 9.54 -13.13 0.79
C ALA A 162 10.50 -14.09 1.49
N VAL A 163 10.44 -14.12 2.82
CA VAL A 163 11.09 -15.11 3.68
C VAL A 163 10.00 -15.73 4.56
N ALA A 164 9.70 -17.00 4.29
CA ALA A 164 8.72 -17.77 5.05
C ALA A 164 9.26 -18.22 6.42
N ASP A 165 8.37 -18.69 7.30
CA ASP A 165 8.72 -19.11 8.67
C ASP A 165 9.69 -20.30 8.72
N ASP A 166 9.68 -21.13 7.67
CA ASP A 166 10.63 -22.24 7.47
C ASP A 166 12.02 -21.77 6.96
N GLY A 167 12.22 -20.47 6.79
CA GLY A 167 13.45 -19.86 6.29
C GLY A 167 13.59 -19.89 4.77
N ARG A 168 12.60 -20.39 4.03
CA ARG A 168 12.60 -20.39 2.56
C ARG A 168 12.48 -18.97 2.02
N THR A 169 13.36 -18.64 1.07
CA THR A 169 13.29 -17.39 0.31
C THR A 169 12.57 -17.61 -1.00
N VAL A 170 11.63 -16.72 -1.32
CA VAL A 170 10.98 -16.63 -2.63
C VAL A 170 11.22 -15.23 -3.18
N LEU A 171 11.69 -15.14 -4.43
CA LEU A 171 11.88 -13.90 -5.17
C LEU A 171 11.02 -13.96 -6.42
N SER A 172 10.00 -13.10 -6.50
CA SER A 172 9.16 -12.94 -7.68
C SER A 172 9.62 -11.72 -8.47
N LEU A 173 10.21 -11.91 -9.65
CA LEU A 173 10.79 -10.82 -10.44
C LEU A 173 9.80 -10.34 -11.51
N LEU A 174 9.26 -9.14 -11.32
CA LEU A 174 8.27 -8.55 -12.24
C LEU A 174 8.98 -7.78 -13.37
N ASP A 175 9.97 -6.97 -13.02
CA ASP A 175 10.83 -6.26 -13.96
C ASP A 175 12.30 -6.27 -13.50
N GLY A 176 13.17 -6.84 -14.33
CA GLY A 176 14.61 -6.77 -14.20
C GLY A 176 15.32 -8.08 -14.50
N GLU A 177 16.54 -8.18 -13.99
CA GLU A 177 17.33 -9.40 -13.94
C GLU A 177 18.06 -9.51 -12.60
N VAL A 178 18.29 -10.75 -12.16
CA VAL A 178 19.10 -11.02 -10.97
C VAL A 178 19.85 -12.33 -11.10
N GLU A 179 21.02 -12.40 -10.49
CA GLU A 179 21.64 -13.66 -10.11
C GLU A 179 21.35 -13.91 -8.62
N LEU A 180 20.42 -14.82 -8.36
CA LEU A 180 20.08 -15.29 -7.01
C LEU A 180 21.08 -16.36 -6.63
N SER A 181 21.78 -16.19 -5.50
CA SER A 181 22.89 -17.08 -5.13
C SER A 181 22.95 -17.37 -3.64
N ASN A 182 23.52 -18.53 -3.32
CA ASN A 182 23.96 -18.93 -1.99
C ASN A 182 25.19 -19.85 -2.08
N ALA A 183 25.61 -20.45 -0.95
CA ALA A 183 26.77 -21.34 -0.92
C ALA A 183 26.62 -22.63 -1.76
N GLN A 184 25.39 -23.02 -2.11
CA GLN A 184 25.08 -24.25 -2.83
C GLN A 184 24.95 -24.05 -4.35
N GLY A 185 24.86 -22.81 -4.82
CA GLY A 185 24.79 -22.49 -6.24
C GLY A 185 24.15 -21.15 -6.53
N ALA A 186 23.85 -20.93 -7.81
CA ALA A 186 23.22 -19.72 -8.30
C ALA A 186 22.21 -20.02 -9.40
N ALA A 187 21.19 -19.17 -9.52
CA ALA A 187 20.21 -19.17 -10.60
C ALA A 187 20.03 -17.74 -11.13
N LYS A 188 20.02 -17.60 -12.46
CA LYS A 188 19.72 -16.33 -13.13
C LYS A 188 18.23 -16.24 -13.43
N LEU A 189 17.59 -15.20 -12.91
CA LEU A 189 16.19 -14.88 -13.14
C LEU A 189 16.09 -13.67 -14.08
N LYS A 190 15.03 -13.65 -14.87
CA LYS A 190 14.58 -12.52 -15.69
C LYS A 190 13.13 -12.16 -15.35
N SER A 191 12.66 -11.01 -15.83
CA SER A 191 11.25 -10.60 -15.71
C SER A 191 10.29 -11.75 -16.04
N GLY A 192 9.30 -11.98 -15.17
CA GLY A 192 8.34 -13.06 -15.30
C GLY A 192 8.83 -14.42 -14.80
N GLU A 193 9.98 -14.48 -14.11
CA GLU A 193 10.46 -15.69 -13.42
C GLU A 193 10.38 -15.51 -11.89
N GLN A 194 10.24 -16.64 -11.20
CA GLN A 194 10.30 -16.72 -9.74
C GLN A 194 11.47 -17.62 -9.34
N GLY A 195 12.21 -17.21 -8.32
CA GLY A 195 13.28 -18.00 -7.71
C GLY A 195 12.90 -18.46 -6.32
N THR A 196 13.21 -19.71 -5.99
CA THR A 196 12.98 -20.29 -4.67
C THR A 196 14.28 -20.88 -4.14
N VAL A 197 14.58 -20.56 -2.88
CA VAL A 197 15.74 -21.08 -2.16
C VAL A 197 15.28 -21.65 -0.82
N GLU A 198 15.39 -22.97 -0.68
CA GLU A 198 15.16 -23.64 0.60
C GLU A 198 16.47 -23.69 1.42
N PRO A 199 16.38 -23.74 2.76
CA PRO A 199 17.55 -23.95 3.60
C PRO A 199 18.42 -25.13 3.14
N GLY A 200 19.70 -24.87 2.91
CA GLY A 200 20.68 -25.89 2.50
C GLY A 200 20.58 -26.36 1.04
N LYS A 201 19.72 -25.78 0.20
CA LYS A 201 19.59 -26.13 -1.23
C LYS A 201 20.05 -25.00 -2.14
N ALA A 202 20.45 -25.35 -3.37
CA ALA A 202 20.75 -24.37 -4.40
C ALA A 202 19.47 -23.64 -4.88
N PRO A 203 19.58 -22.39 -5.35
CA PRO A 203 18.45 -21.69 -5.93
C PRO A 203 17.85 -22.43 -7.12
N THR A 204 16.52 -22.51 -7.15
CA THR A 204 15.74 -23.04 -8.29
C THR A 204 14.88 -21.94 -8.87
N LYS A 205 14.44 -22.08 -10.12
CA LYS A 205 13.56 -21.10 -10.77
C LYS A 205 12.41 -21.73 -11.53
N THR A 206 11.32 -20.99 -11.62
CA THR A 206 10.08 -21.34 -12.34
C THR A 206 9.52 -20.10 -13.04
N ALA A 207 8.53 -20.29 -13.92
CA ALA A 207 7.77 -19.17 -14.47
C ALA A 207 6.87 -18.56 -13.38
N LEU A 208 6.75 -17.22 -13.36
CA LEU A 208 5.79 -16.49 -12.55
C LEU A 208 4.43 -16.49 -13.24
N ILE A 209 3.52 -17.36 -12.80
CA ILE A 209 2.24 -17.59 -13.49
C ILE A 209 1.19 -16.52 -13.16
N ASP A 210 1.15 -16.01 -11.92
CA ASP A 210 0.15 -15.01 -11.49
C ASP A 210 0.83 -13.88 -10.69
N ALA A 211 1.44 -12.94 -11.41
CA ALA A 211 2.14 -11.81 -10.82
C ALA A 211 1.22 -10.90 -9.98
N ILE A 212 -0.07 -10.78 -10.38
CA ILE A 212 -1.05 -9.94 -9.69
C ILE A 212 -1.33 -10.50 -8.29
N ASN A 213 -1.46 -11.82 -8.16
CA ASN A 213 -1.64 -12.44 -6.84
C ASN A 213 -0.45 -12.18 -5.90
N VAL A 214 0.78 -12.14 -6.42
CA VAL A 214 1.98 -11.91 -5.59
C VAL A 214 1.94 -10.53 -4.95
N ILE A 215 1.55 -9.51 -5.70
CA ILE A 215 1.57 -8.12 -5.24
C ILE A 215 0.24 -7.65 -4.66
N GLN A 216 -0.77 -8.51 -4.60
CA GLN A 216 -2.14 -8.14 -4.26
C GLN A 216 -2.26 -7.37 -2.93
N TRP A 217 -1.44 -7.73 -1.94
CA TRP A 217 -1.42 -7.11 -0.61
C TRP A 217 -0.94 -5.64 -0.61
N VAL A 218 -0.26 -5.19 -1.67
CA VAL A 218 0.15 -3.78 -1.84
C VAL A 218 -0.92 -2.93 -2.52
N LEU A 219 -1.99 -3.56 -3.02
CA LEU A 219 -3.10 -2.87 -3.66
C LEU A 219 -4.08 -2.35 -2.60
N TYR A 220 -4.72 -1.23 -2.91
CA TYR A 220 -5.74 -0.63 -2.07
C TYR A 220 -7.10 -1.33 -2.31
N TYR A 221 -7.82 -1.58 -1.22
CA TYR A 221 -9.19 -2.13 -1.26
C TYR A 221 -10.16 -1.11 -0.65
N PRO A 222 -11.17 -0.66 -1.40
CA PRO A 222 -12.12 0.33 -0.93
C PRO A 222 -13.15 -0.26 0.04
N ALA A 223 -13.87 0.61 0.74
CA ALA A 223 -15.04 0.25 1.52
C ALA A 223 -16.19 -0.14 0.59
N VAL A 224 -16.47 -1.45 0.47
CA VAL A 224 -17.54 -1.96 -0.42
C VAL A 224 -18.77 -2.49 0.33
N VAL A 225 -18.71 -2.60 1.66
CA VAL A 225 -19.78 -3.20 2.46
C VAL A 225 -20.54 -2.14 3.24
N ASP A 226 -21.85 -2.06 3.04
CA ASP A 226 -22.73 -1.33 3.96
C ASP A 226 -22.91 -2.17 5.25
N PRO A 227 -22.47 -1.68 6.42
CA PRO A 227 -22.57 -2.46 7.65
C PRO A 227 -24.00 -2.85 8.06
N GLU A 228 -25.02 -2.14 7.55
CA GLU A 228 -26.42 -2.50 7.79
C GLU A 228 -26.84 -3.79 7.06
N GLU A 229 -26.10 -4.19 6.02
CA GLU A 229 -26.36 -5.40 5.22
C GLU A 229 -25.69 -6.67 5.79
N LEU A 230 -24.89 -6.52 6.85
CA LEU A 230 -24.17 -7.64 7.48
C LEU A 230 -25.08 -8.62 8.24
N GLY A 231 -26.28 -8.18 8.63
CA GLY A 231 -27.19 -8.98 9.43
C GLY A 231 -26.73 -9.18 10.89
N LEU A 232 -25.92 -8.26 11.43
CA LEU A 232 -25.48 -8.30 12.82
C LEU A 232 -26.69 -8.16 13.77
N SER A 233 -26.71 -8.99 14.82
CA SER A 233 -27.64 -8.85 15.94
C SER A 233 -27.37 -7.56 16.73
N GLU A 234 -28.33 -7.10 17.53
CA GLU A 234 -28.14 -5.92 18.38
C GLU A 234 -26.99 -6.10 19.38
N GLN A 235 -26.78 -7.32 19.87
CA GLN A 235 -25.64 -7.64 20.74
C GLN A 235 -24.30 -7.51 19.99
N GLU A 236 -24.21 -7.98 18.75
CA GLU A 236 -23.00 -7.83 17.93
C GLU A 236 -22.77 -6.37 17.55
N LYS A 237 -23.83 -5.61 17.25
CA LYS A 237 -23.73 -4.17 16.98
C LYS A 237 -23.16 -3.41 18.17
N GLU A 238 -23.59 -3.73 19.40
CA GLU A 238 -23.00 -3.11 20.59
C GLU A 238 -21.57 -3.59 20.83
N THR A 239 -21.29 -4.89 20.62
CA THR A 239 -19.94 -5.46 20.77
C THR A 239 -18.93 -4.80 19.81
N PHE A 240 -19.33 -4.52 18.57
CA PHE A 240 -18.48 -3.96 17.53
C PHE A 240 -18.73 -2.48 17.27
N LYS A 241 -19.38 -1.77 18.21
CA LYS A 241 -19.82 -0.39 18.04
C LYS A 241 -18.73 0.56 17.54
N ASP A 242 -17.54 0.49 18.12
CA ASP A 242 -16.42 1.35 17.73
C ASP A 242 -15.89 1.00 16.34
N SER A 243 -15.78 -0.30 16.03
CA SER A 243 -15.38 -0.77 14.70
C SER A 243 -16.38 -0.34 13.64
N LEU A 244 -17.68 -0.53 13.88
CA LEU A 244 -18.76 -0.13 12.98
C LEU A 244 -18.83 1.39 12.82
N LYS A 245 -18.60 2.17 13.89
CA LYS A 245 -18.53 3.64 13.81
C LYS A 245 -17.39 4.08 12.90
N ALA A 246 -16.18 3.57 13.13
CA ALA A 246 -15.02 3.90 12.31
C ALA A 246 -15.21 3.47 10.84
N TYR A 247 -15.80 2.30 10.60
CA TYR A 247 -16.11 1.83 9.25
C TYR A 247 -17.07 2.78 8.53
N ARG A 248 -18.19 3.17 9.18
CA ARG A 248 -19.16 4.12 8.61
C ARG A 248 -18.54 5.48 8.35
N GLU A 249 -17.64 5.94 9.24
CA GLU A 249 -16.91 7.20 9.06
C GLU A 249 -15.88 7.13 7.90
N GLY A 250 -15.60 5.94 7.37
CA GLY A 250 -14.63 5.72 6.29
C GLY A 250 -13.19 5.47 6.77
N ASP A 251 -12.98 5.32 8.09
CA ASP A 251 -11.68 5.00 8.68
C ASP A 251 -11.53 3.48 8.90
N LEU A 252 -11.24 2.79 7.80
CA LEU A 252 -11.17 1.32 7.78
C LEU A 252 -10.04 0.76 8.64
N LEU A 253 -8.93 1.49 8.78
CA LEU A 253 -7.81 1.07 9.63
C LEU A 253 -8.16 1.20 11.11
N ALA A 254 -8.82 2.30 11.52
CA ALA A 254 -9.35 2.40 12.87
C ALA A 254 -10.41 1.32 13.14
N ALA A 255 -11.27 1.03 12.15
CA ALA A 255 -12.27 -0.03 12.27
C ALA A 255 -11.65 -1.40 12.52
N LEU A 256 -10.57 -1.75 11.79
CA LEU A 256 -9.85 -3.00 11.99
C LEU A 256 -9.11 -3.05 13.34
N ASN A 257 -8.53 -1.93 13.78
CA ASN A 257 -7.86 -1.84 15.08
C ASN A 257 -8.81 -1.98 16.27
N SER A 258 -10.06 -1.54 16.12
CA SER A 258 -11.12 -1.76 17.10
C SER A 258 -11.65 -3.20 17.12
N TYR A 259 -11.31 -4.04 16.13
CA TYR A 259 -11.63 -5.46 16.13
C TYR A 259 -10.48 -6.27 16.74
N SER A 260 -10.72 -6.88 17.90
CA SER A 260 -9.69 -7.58 18.68
C SER A 260 -8.87 -8.57 17.84
N GLU A 261 -7.54 -8.47 17.95
CA GLU A 261 -6.61 -9.37 17.27
C GLU A 261 -6.74 -10.81 17.80
N GLY A 262 -6.68 -11.81 16.91
CA GLY A 262 -6.79 -13.22 17.27
C GLY A 262 -8.20 -13.73 17.61
N ARG A 263 -9.22 -12.85 17.58
CA ARG A 263 -10.62 -13.26 17.77
C ARG A 263 -11.13 -14.09 16.60
N THR A 264 -11.74 -15.23 16.92
CA THR A 264 -12.45 -16.08 15.96
C THR A 264 -13.91 -15.62 15.86
N PRO A 265 -14.43 -15.35 14.64
CA PRO A 265 -15.84 -14.99 14.46
C PRO A 265 -16.80 -16.06 14.98
N ALA A 266 -17.78 -15.66 15.78
CA ALA A 266 -18.76 -16.56 16.40
C ALA A 266 -20.01 -16.79 15.53
N SER A 267 -20.26 -15.94 14.54
CA SER A 267 -21.41 -16.02 13.63
C SER A 267 -20.99 -15.72 12.18
N ASP A 268 -21.85 -16.04 11.21
CA ASP A 268 -21.64 -15.64 9.80
C ASP A 268 -21.66 -14.12 9.63
N ALA A 269 -22.48 -13.39 10.40
CA ALA A 269 -22.56 -11.92 10.32
C ALA A 269 -21.27 -11.27 10.84
N GLU A 270 -20.75 -11.74 11.98
CA GLU A 270 -19.44 -11.32 12.49
C GLU A 270 -18.32 -11.71 11.52
N ARG A 271 -18.40 -12.89 10.90
CA ARG A 271 -17.41 -13.35 9.92
C ARG A 271 -17.38 -12.46 8.68
N LEU A 272 -18.54 -11.99 8.21
CA LEU A 272 -18.62 -11.01 7.12
C LEU A 272 -18.02 -9.66 7.51
N LEU A 273 -18.26 -9.18 8.74
CA LEU A 273 -17.62 -7.97 9.26
C LEU A 273 -16.09 -8.14 9.28
N HIS A 274 -15.62 -9.26 9.84
CA HIS A 274 -14.19 -9.55 9.95
C HIS A 274 -13.54 -9.65 8.55
N ALA A 275 -14.18 -10.32 7.60
CA ALA A 275 -13.74 -10.38 6.20
C ALA A 275 -13.66 -8.99 5.55
N ALA A 276 -14.66 -8.13 5.75
CA ALA A 276 -14.65 -6.77 5.21
C ALA A 276 -13.51 -5.92 5.79
N LEU A 277 -13.24 -6.03 7.09
CA LEU A 277 -12.14 -5.34 7.76
C LEU A 277 -10.76 -5.85 7.30
N LEU A 278 -10.61 -7.16 7.14
CA LEU A 278 -9.39 -7.78 6.62
C LEU A 278 -9.10 -7.32 5.19
N LEU A 279 -10.13 -7.31 4.33
CA LEU A 279 -9.98 -6.92 2.94
C LEU A 279 -9.53 -5.47 2.81
N ALA A 280 -10.08 -4.56 3.61
CA ALA A 280 -9.67 -3.16 3.65
C ALA A 280 -8.17 -2.97 4.00
N ALA A 281 -7.58 -3.89 4.75
CA ALA A 281 -6.14 -3.93 5.02
C ALA A 281 -5.34 -4.77 4.00
N GLY A 282 -5.94 -5.16 2.88
CA GLY A 282 -5.32 -5.99 1.84
C GLY A 282 -5.07 -7.44 2.25
N ARG A 283 -5.71 -7.94 3.32
CA ARG A 283 -5.56 -9.32 3.82
C ARG A 283 -6.48 -10.28 3.09
N VAL A 284 -6.18 -10.49 1.82
CA VAL A 284 -7.07 -11.21 0.89
C VAL A 284 -7.14 -12.69 1.24
N GLU A 285 -6.02 -13.34 1.55
CA GLU A 285 -6.03 -14.77 1.89
C GLU A 285 -6.86 -15.06 3.15
N GLN A 286 -6.78 -14.17 4.15
CA GLN A 286 -7.57 -14.27 5.38
C GLN A 286 -9.05 -13.97 5.10
N THR A 287 -9.33 -12.95 4.28
CA THR A 287 -10.69 -12.64 3.79
C THR A 287 -11.30 -13.86 3.10
N GLU A 288 -10.61 -14.46 2.13
CA GLU A 288 -11.06 -15.67 1.43
C GLU A 288 -11.30 -16.86 2.37
N THR A 289 -10.47 -16.99 3.41
CA THR A 289 -10.65 -18.02 4.44
C THR A 289 -11.97 -17.81 5.20
N ASP A 290 -12.27 -16.58 5.61
CA ASP A 290 -13.54 -16.25 6.26
C ASP A 290 -14.72 -16.45 5.32
N LEU A 291 -14.62 -16.00 4.07
CA LEU A 291 -15.71 -16.18 3.09
C LEU A 291 -16.00 -17.65 2.75
N LYS A 292 -14.99 -18.53 2.81
CA LYS A 292 -15.15 -19.98 2.63
C LYS A 292 -15.77 -20.67 3.84
N ALA A 293 -15.60 -20.11 5.03
CA ALA A 293 -16.11 -20.68 6.28
C ALA A 293 -17.56 -20.27 6.59
N LEU A 294 -18.20 -19.46 5.74
CA LEU A 294 -19.62 -19.10 5.89
C LEU A 294 -20.52 -20.34 5.74
N THR A 295 -21.55 -20.41 6.58
CA THR A 295 -22.53 -21.50 6.53
C THR A 295 -23.64 -21.29 5.51
N LYS A 296 -23.86 -20.03 5.10
CA LYS A 296 -24.91 -19.63 4.14
C LYS A 296 -24.37 -18.71 3.05
N PRO A 297 -24.95 -18.73 1.83
CA PRO A 297 -24.71 -17.70 0.83
C PRO A 297 -25.06 -16.31 1.38
N SER A 298 -24.30 -15.30 0.98
CA SER A 298 -24.50 -13.92 1.43
C SER A 298 -24.18 -12.94 0.29
N PRO A 299 -25.08 -12.00 -0.03
CA PRO A 299 -24.79 -10.90 -0.96
C PRO A 299 -23.52 -10.12 -0.60
N VAL A 300 -23.24 -9.93 0.69
CA VAL A 300 -22.01 -9.26 1.14
C VAL A 300 -20.77 -10.09 0.81
N ALA A 301 -20.84 -11.42 0.95
CA ALA A 301 -19.74 -12.29 0.56
C ALA A 301 -19.47 -12.19 -0.95
N ASP A 302 -20.53 -12.11 -1.76
CA ASP A 302 -20.42 -11.98 -3.21
C ASP A 302 -19.84 -10.61 -3.60
N ALA A 303 -20.23 -9.53 -2.92
CA ALA A 303 -19.62 -8.20 -3.08
C ALA A 303 -18.11 -8.21 -2.77
N LEU A 304 -17.69 -8.85 -1.66
CA LEU A 304 -16.27 -8.96 -1.28
C LEU A 304 -15.48 -9.80 -2.30
N ARG A 305 -16.04 -10.91 -2.80
CA ARG A 305 -15.41 -11.70 -3.88
C ARG A 305 -15.32 -10.92 -5.18
N GLU A 306 -16.36 -10.17 -5.54
CA GLU A 306 -16.39 -9.42 -6.78
C GLU A 306 -15.35 -8.29 -6.79
N VAL A 307 -15.13 -7.58 -5.68
CA VAL A 307 -14.05 -6.58 -5.61
C VAL A 307 -12.67 -7.25 -5.66
N ILE A 308 -12.47 -8.42 -5.05
CA ILE A 308 -11.24 -9.20 -5.18
C ILE A 308 -10.98 -9.56 -6.65
N VAL A 309 -12.01 -10.06 -7.36
CA VAL A 309 -11.94 -10.37 -8.80
C VAL A 309 -11.65 -9.12 -9.63
N ALA A 310 -12.26 -7.98 -9.29
CA ALA A 310 -12.04 -6.71 -9.98
C ALA A 310 -10.58 -6.25 -9.85
N VAL A 311 -10.03 -6.28 -8.63
CA VAL A 311 -8.63 -5.90 -8.36
C VAL A 311 -7.66 -6.87 -9.03
N LYS A 312 -7.98 -8.17 -9.05
CA LYS A 312 -7.18 -9.17 -9.76
C LYS A 312 -7.31 -9.11 -11.29
N HIS A 313 -8.20 -8.28 -11.81
CA HIS A 313 -8.58 -8.23 -13.22
C HIS A 313 -8.98 -9.61 -13.79
N GLN A 314 -9.67 -10.41 -12.97
CA GLN A 314 -10.12 -11.75 -13.33
C GLN A 314 -11.56 -11.74 -13.88
N THR A 315 -11.99 -12.86 -14.45
CA THR A 315 -13.40 -13.09 -14.81
C THR A 315 -14.07 -13.84 -13.66
N PRO A 316 -15.22 -13.37 -13.13
CA PRO A 316 -15.93 -14.06 -12.07
C PRO A 316 -16.47 -15.40 -12.58
N ALA A 317 -16.48 -16.42 -11.72
CA ALA A 317 -16.99 -17.75 -12.07
C ALA A 317 -18.52 -17.74 -12.35
N SER A 318 -19.25 -16.81 -11.74
CA SER A 318 -20.66 -16.57 -11.96
C SER A 318 -20.97 -15.09 -11.77
N THR A 319 -21.87 -14.55 -12.57
CA THR A 319 -22.39 -13.18 -12.41
C THR A 319 -23.82 -13.25 -11.87
N THR A 320 -23.98 -13.11 -10.57
CA THR A 320 -25.30 -12.88 -9.97
C THR A 320 -25.73 -11.44 -10.21
N GLN A 321 -27.05 -11.23 -10.29
CA GLN A 321 -27.62 -9.89 -10.40
C GLN A 321 -27.56 -9.22 -9.01
N PRO A 322 -26.88 -8.06 -8.86
CA PRO A 322 -26.81 -7.37 -7.58
C PRO A 322 -28.20 -6.99 -7.05
N THR A 323 -28.41 -7.21 -5.77
CA THR A 323 -29.66 -6.91 -5.04
C THR A 323 -29.46 -5.90 -3.92
N THR A 324 -28.25 -5.82 -3.35
CA THR A 324 -27.91 -4.92 -2.24
C THR A 324 -27.01 -3.77 -2.67
N GLY A 325 -26.88 -2.74 -1.83
CA GLY A 325 -25.98 -1.62 -2.07
C GLY A 325 -24.53 -2.09 -2.15
N SER A 326 -24.10 -3.00 -1.27
CA SER A 326 -22.73 -3.55 -1.27
C SER A 326 -22.38 -4.24 -2.59
N GLU A 327 -23.29 -5.08 -3.12
CA GLU A 327 -23.09 -5.75 -4.41
C GLU A 327 -22.99 -4.74 -5.56
N TRP A 328 -23.82 -3.69 -5.55
CA TRP A 328 -23.76 -2.65 -6.58
C TRP A 328 -22.48 -1.81 -6.50
N VAL A 329 -21.95 -1.53 -5.30
CA VAL A 329 -20.63 -0.89 -5.15
C VAL A 329 -19.55 -1.79 -5.76
N ALA A 330 -19.52 -3.07 -5.39
CA ALA A 330 -18.54 -4.02 -5.93
C ALA A 330 -18.63 -4.16 -7.46
N ARG A 331 -19.85 -4.26 -8.00
CA ARG A 331 -20.12 -4.26 -9.45
C ARG A 331 -19.59 -3.02 -10.14
N SER A 332 -19.66 -1.85 -9.50
CA SER A 332 -19.09 -0.61 -10.07
C SER A 332 -17.57 -0.70 -10.23
N TYR A 333 -16.86 -1.32 -9.28
CA TYR A 333 -15.41 -1.55 -9.37
C TYR A 333 -15.07 -2.58 -10.45
N TYR A 334 -15.85 -3.66 -10.53
CA TYR A 334 -15.69 -4.65 -11.58
C TYR A 334 -15.88 -4.05 -12.98
N LEU A 335 -16.96 -3.32 -13.22
CA LEU A 335 -17.21 -2.68 -14.53
C LEU A 335 -16.13 -1.65 -14.88
N GLN A 336 -15.64 -0.87 -13.91
CA GLN A 336 -14.51 0.04 -14.13
C GLN A 336 -13.24 -0.71 -14.52
N SER A 337 -12.94 -1.84 -13.87
CA SER A 337 -11.77 -2.66 -14.22
C SER A 337 -11.86 -3.28 -15.62
N ARG A 338 -13.07 -3.40 -16.17
CA ARG A 338 -13.36 -3.83 -17.54
C ARG A 338 -13.47 -2.67 -18.55
N ALA A 339 -13.11 -1.45 -18.14
CA ALA A 339 -13.22 -0.22 -18.91
C ALA A 339 -14.67 0.18 -19.32
N ASP A 340 -15.69 -0.40 -18.68
CA ASP A 340 -17.08 0.04 -18.82
C ASP A 340 -17.42 1.11 -17.77
N LEU A 341 -16.91 2.33 -18.00
CA LEU A 341 -17.12 3.46 -17.09
C LEU A 341 -18.60 3.88 -17.01
N GLY A 342 -19.36 3.72 -18.10
CA GLY A 342 -20.78 4.05 -18.14
C GLY A 342 -21.61 3.09 -17.30
N GLY A 343 -21.34 1.79 -17.41
CA GLY A 343 -21.91 0.75 -16.56
C GLY A 343 -21.49 0.92 -15.10
N ALA A 344 -20.22 1.23 -14.85
CA ALA A 344 -19.70 1.50 -13.50
C ALA A 344 -20.47 2.64 -12.81
N LEU A 345 -20.69 3.77 -13.50
CA LEU A 345 -21.44 4.89 -12.94
C LEU A 345 -22.90 4.54 -12.65
N LYS A 346 -23.55 3.79 -13.55
CA LYS A 346 -24.91 3.29 -13.31
C LYS A 346 -24.96 2.41 -12.07
N ALA A 347 -24.03 1.46 -11.94
CA ALA A 347 -23.92 0.59 -10.78
C ALA A 347 -23.68 1.38 -9.47
N ALA A 348 -22.80 2.38 -9.49
CA ALA A 348 -22.56 3.23 -8.32
C ALA A 348 -23.81 4.03 -7.90
N ARG A 349 -24.57 4.55 -8.87
CA ARG A 349 -25.85 5.25 -8.60
C ARG A 349 -26.91 4.29 -8.03
N GLU A 350 -26.99 3.06 -8.53
CA GLU A 350 -27.85 2.02 -7.94
C GLU A 350 -27.43 1.70 -6.50
N ALA A 351 -26.13 1.60 -6.22
CA ALA A 351 -25.62 1.39 -4.87
C ALA A 351 -26.07 2.51 -3.92
N ALA A 352 -25.89 3.77 -4.33
CA ALA A 352 -26.30 4.94 -3.54
C ALA A 352 -27.83 5.03 -3.35
N SER A 353 -28.60 4.50 -4.29
CA SER A 353 -30.07 4.39 -4.19
C SER A 353 -30.49 3.31 -3.19
N LYS A 354 -29.83 2.14 -3.21
CA LYS A 354 -30.11 1.01 -2.30
C LYS A 354 -29.62 1.25 -0.88
N SER A 355 -28.48 1.91 -0.73
CA SER A 355 -27.84 2.24 0.54
C SER A 355 -27.61 3.75 0.66
N PRO A 356 -28.68 4.55 0.83
CA PRO A 356 -28.58 6.01 0.82
C PRO A 356 -27.78 6.59 1.98
N ARG A 357 -27.56 5.82 3.05
CA ARG A 357 -26.74 6.19 4.21
C ARG A 357 -25.31 5.63 4.17
N PHE A 358 -24.93 4.92 3.11
CA PHE A 358 -23.58 4.40 2.95
C PHE A 358 -22.72 5.42 2.20
N GLY A 359 -21.89 6.17 2.94
CA GLY A 359 -21.10 7.27 2.36
C GLY A 359 -20.14 6.81 1.25
N ALA A 360 -19.57 5.62 1.34
CA ALA A 360 -18.68 5.09 0.29
C ALA A 360 -19.37 4.89 -1.06
N ALA A 361 -20.68 4.59 -1.09
CA ALA A 361 -21.44 4.53 -2.33
C ALA A 361 -21.55 5.91 -3.01
N TRP A 362 -21.76 6.97 -2.22
CA TRP A 362 -21.80 8.34 -2.72
C TRP A 362 -20.43 8.85 -3.17
N VAL A 363 -19.36 8.54 -2.43
CA VAL A 363 -17.98 8.82 -2.86
C VAL A 363 -17.67 8.12 -4.19
N ARG A 364 -18.13 6.87 -4.36
CA ARG A 364 -17.95 6.14 -5.61
C ARG A 364 -18.69 6.77 -6.79
N VAL A 365 -19.90 7.30 -6.58
CA VAL A 365 -20.59 8.11 -7.60
C VAL A 365 -19.76 9.35 -7.93
N ALA A 366 -19.28 10.07 -6.92
CA ALA A 366 -18.50 11.29 -7.11
C ALA A 366 -17.24 11.08 -7.95
N GLU A 367 -16.47 10.02 -7.66
CA GLU A 367 -15.27 9.63 -8.41
C GLU A 367 -15.58 9.39 -9.89
N LEU A 368 -16.65 8.66 -10.17
CA LEU A 368 -17.04 8.32 -11.54
C LEU A 368 -17.57 9.54 -12.31
N GLU A 369 -18.39 10.40 -11.69
CA GLU A 369 -18.82 11.66 -12.31
C GLU A 369 -17.64 12.59 -12.60
N PHE A 370 -16.66 12.66 -11.68
CA PHE A 370 -15.42 13.40 -11.88
C PHE A 370 -14.65 12.88 -13.10
N GLY A 371 -14.55 11.55 -13.25
CA GLY A 371 -13.93 10.90 -14.41
C GLY A 371 -14.61 11.24 -15.74
N PHE A 372 -15.89 11.59 -15.74
CA PHE A 372 -16.63 12.09 -16.92
C PHE A 372 -16.55 13.61 -17.11
N GLY A 373 -15.82 14.32 -16.25
CA GLY A 373 -15.73 15.79 -16.28
C GLY A 373 -16.98 16.52 -15.77
N ARG A 374 -17.90 15.81 -15.09
CA ARG A 374 -19.15 16.37 -14.54
C ARG A 374 -18.91 16.85 -13.12
N THR A 375 -18.15 17.93 -12.99
CA THR A 375 -17.67 18.43 -11.70
C THR A 375 -18.78 18.83 -10.73
N ALA A 376 -19.89 19.40 -11.22
CA ALA A 376 -21.03 19.76 -10.37
C ALA A 376 -21.73 18.53 -9.75
N ASP A 377 -22.00 17.50 -10.56
CA ASP A 377 -22.60 16.24 -10.08
C ASP A 377 -21.64 15.50 -9.14
N SER A 378 -20.35 15.53 -9.46
CA SER A 378 -19.30 14.97 -8.60
C SER A 378 -19.27 15.63 -7.23
N LEU A 379 -19.24 16.96 -7.17
CA LEU A 379 -19.20 17.71 -5.91
C LEU A 379 -20.46 17.44 -5.06
N ALA A 380 -21.64 17.44 -5.68
CA ALA A 380 -22.89 17.14 -4.97
C ALA A 380 -22.90 15.73 -4.35
N ALA A 381 -22.41 14.73 -5.08
CA ALA A 381 -22.26 13.37 -4.57
C ALA A 381 -21.16 13.29 -3.49
N LEU A 382 -20.04 14.01 -3.67
CA LEU A 382 -18.92 14.02 -2.74
C LEU A 382 -19.29 14.65 -1.41
N ASP A 383 -20.00 15.77 -1.41
CA ASP A 383 -20.48 16.44 -0.20
C ASP A 383 -21.34 15.49 0.62
N LYS A 384 -22.28 14.78 -0.03
CA LYS A 384 -23.09 13.76 0.62
C LYS A 384 -22.27 12.58 1.14
N GLY A 385 -21.28 12.13 0.35
CA GLY A 385 -20.39 11.04 0.73
C GLY A 385 -19.54 11.37 1.96
N LEU A 386 -19.00 12.58 2.03
CA LEU A 386 -18.17 13.05 3.15
C LEU A 386 -18.99 13.50 4.36
N ASP A 387 -20.25 13.89 4.21
CA ASP A 387 -21.16 14.08 5.33
C ASP A 387 -21.41 12.76 6.08
N LEU A 388 -21.57 11.66 5.33
CA LEU A 388 -21.80 10.32 5.87
C LEU A 388 -20.50 9.62 6.31
N SER A 389 -19.41 9.80 5.55
CA SER A 389 -18.12 9.15 5.76
C SER A 389 -16.98 10.18 5.73
N PRO A 390 -16.86 11.04 6.76
CA PRO A 390 -15.95 12.20 6.76
C PRO A 390 -14.45 11.85 6.71
N ARG A 391 -14.10 10.60 6.99
CA ARG A 391 -12.73 10.08 6.98
C ARG A 391 -12.46 9.15 5.78
N ASN A 392 -13.38 9.06 4.82
CA ASN A 392 -13.18 8.24 3.63
C ASN A 392 -11.97 8.76 2.81
N ALA A 393 -10.95 7.91 2.66
CA ALA A 393 -9.68 8.29 2.04
C ALA A 393 -9.83 8.72 0.57
N GLU A 394 -10.65 8.02 -0.22
CA GLU A 394 -10.89 8.34 -1.63
C GLU A 394 -11.65 9.66 -1.78
N GLY A 395 -12.66 9.89 -0.95
CA GLY A 395 -13.41 11.14 -0.94
C GLY A 395 -12.54 12.34 -0.55
N LEU A 396 -11.69 12.17 0.47
CA LEU A 396 -10.74 13.22 0.88
C LEU A 396 -9.69 13.51 -0.19
N ALA A 397 -9.20 12.47 -0.88
CA ALA A 397 -8.30 12.64 -2.02
C ALA A 397 -8.98 13.38 -3.18
N LEU A 398 -10.22 13.00 -3.53
CA LEU A 398 -11.00 13.64 -4.58
C LEU A 398 -11.28 15.11 -4.29
N LYS A 399 -11.57 15.45 -3.03
CA LYS A 399 -11.78 16.85 -2.58
C LYS A 399 -10.57 17.77 -2.81
N GLY A 400 -9.38 17.20 -2.94
CA GLY A 400 -8.15 17.95 -3.18
C GLY A 400 -7.92 18.38 -4.64
N PHE A 401 -8.71 17.85 -5.58
CA PHE A 401 -8.73 18.23 -6.99
C PHE A 401 -9.84 19.25 -7.27
#